data_AF-A0A800AQ84-F1
#
_entry.id   AF-A0A800AQ84-F1
#
_cell.length_a   1.000
_cell.length_b   1.000
_cell.length_c   1.000
_cell.angle_alpha   90.00
_cell.angle_beta   90.00
_cell.angle_gamma   90.00
#
_symmetry.space_group_name_H-M   'P 1'
#
loop_
_entity.id
_entity.type
_entity.pdbx_description
1 polymer ?
#
loop_
_entity_poly.entity_id
_entity_poly.type
_entity_poly.pdbx_seq_one_letter_code
_entity_poly.pdbx_strand_id
1 'polypeptide(L)'
;MNKDSKAGFVALVGRPNAGKSSLLNWLLGEKIAMVSHKAQATRKRLNAIVMHKNNQIIFVDTPGIHEKEKLLNRFMLEEALKAIGDCDLILFLSPVTDSLKNYEKFLELNRKNRPHIVLLTKIDQVSNEDLLK
;
A
#
# COMPACT_ATOMS: atom_id res chain seq x y z
N MET A 1 -7.21 18.40 -27.91
CA MET A 1 -7.13 17.48 -26.77
C MET A 1 -5.69 17.02 -26.66
N ASN A 2 -5.01 17.28 -25.54
CA ASN A 2 -3.60 16.90 -25.38
C ASN A 2 -3.46 15.38 -25.45
N LYS A 3 -2.60 14.89 -26.35
CA LYS A 3 -2.59 13.50 -26.81
C LYS A 3 -1.72 12.54 -25.96
N ASP A 4 -1.13 13.02 -24.86
CA ASP A 4 -0.16 12.27 -24.06
C ASP A 4 -0.45 12.23 -22.55
N SER A 5 -1.73 12.18 -22.15
CA SER A 5 -2.08 11.86 -20.75
C SER A 5 -2.13 10.35 -20.54
N LYS A 6 -1.44 9.84 -19.53
CA LYS A 6 -1.49 8.44 -19.08
C LYS A 6 -2.22 8.33 -17.75
N ALA A 7 -2.87 7.19 -17.54
CA ALA A 7 -3.47 6.81 -16.27
C ALA A 7 -3.07 5.36 -15.94
N GLY A 8 -2.91 5.05 -14.65
CA GLY A 8 -2.61 3.70 -14.19
C GLY A 8 -2.95 3.48 -12.73
N PHE A 9 -3.16 2.23 -12.37
CA PHE A 9 -3.54 1.79 -11.03
C PHE A 9 -2.32 1.33 -10.23
N VAL A 10 -2.18 1.86 -9.01
CA VAL A 10 -1.15 1.45 -8.05
C VAL A 10 -1.79 0.91 -6.79
N ALA A 11 -1.57 -0.37 -6.49
CA ALA A 11 -2.06 -0.97 -5.25
C ALA A 11 -1.12 -0.68 -4.08
N LEU A 12 -1.63 -0.12 -2.98
CA LEU A 12 -0.87 0.05 -1.74
C LEU A 12 -1.01 -1.21 -0.88
N VAL A 13 0.06 -2.00 -0.76
CA VAL A 13 0.05 -3.27 -0.03
C VAL A 13 1.02 -3.21 1.14
N GLY A 14 0.70 -3.89 2.23
CA GLY A 14 1.55 -3.98 3.42
C GLY A 14 0.73 -4.30 4.66
N ARG A 15 1.40 -4.69 5.74
CA ARG A 15 0.72 -5.00 7.02
C ARG A 15 -0.07 -3.81 7.57
N PRO A 16 -1.00 -4.02 8.53
CA PRO A 16 -1.58 -2.92 9.29
C PRO A 16 -0.50 -2.01 9.87
N ASN A 17 -0.75 -0.69 9.82
CA ASN A 17 0.14 0.36 10.32
C ASN A 17 1.50 0.46 9.59
N ALA A 18 1.60 -0.07 8.36
CA ALA A 18 2.78 0.08 7.49
C ALA A 18 2.98 1.50 6.93
N GLY A 19 2.01 2.41 7.10
CA GLY A 19 2.08 3.79 6.62
C GLY A 19 1.32 4.08 5.32
N LYS A 20 0.51 3.12 4.81
CA LYS A 20 -0.28 3.27 3.56
C LYS A 20 -1.13 4.55 3.54
N SER A 21 -2.02 4.69 4.51
CA SER A 21 -2.93 5.84 4.59
C SER A 21 -2.19 7.16 4.89
N SER A 22 -1.06 7.11 5.60
CA SER A 22 -0.20 8.29 5.80
C SER A 22 0.45 8.76 4.50
N LEU A 23 1.01 7.83 3.71
CA LEU A 23 1.54 8.12 2.38
C LEU A 23 0.45 8.68 1.47
N LEU A 24 -0.74 8.08 1.48
CA LEU A 24 -1.83 8.51 0.64
C LEU A 24 -2.29 9.94 0.96
N ASN A 25 -2.45 10.27 2.24
CA ASN A 25 -2.78 11.63 2.67
C ASN A 25 -1.70 12.64 2.27
N TRP A 26 -0.42 12.24 2.40
CA TRP A 26 0.69 13.09 1.99
C TRP A 26 0.67 13.35 0.47
N LEU A 27 0.42 12.33 -0.34
CA LEU A 27 0.30 12.46 -1.81
C LEU A 27 -0.89 13.31 -2.25
N LEU A 28 -2.00 13.27 -1.50
CA LEU A 28 -3.21 14.04 -1.81
C LEU A 28 -3.15 15.48 -1.29
N GLY A 29 -2.23 15.81 -0.38
CA GLY A 29 -2.19 17.11 0.30
C GLY A 29 -3.34 17.34 1.29
N GLU A 30 -4.20 16.35 1.50
CA GLU A 30 -5.39 16.42 2.37
C GLU A 30 -5.56 15.13 3.18
N LYS A 31 -6.24 15.21 4.33
CA LYS A 31 -6.51 14.05 5.21
C LYS A 31 -7.77 13.29 4.77
N ILE A 32 -7.68 12.59 3.65
CA ILE A 32 -8.82 11.85 3.04
C ILE A 32 -8.89 10.39 3.54
N ALA A 33 -7.75 9.74 3.72
CA ALA A 33 -7.65 8.38 4.24
C ALA A 33 -7.55 8.35 5.78
N MET A 34 -8.25 7.40 6.40
CA MET A 34 -8.26 7.25 7.86
C MET A 34 -6.92 6.73 8.36
N VAL A 35 -6.24 7.54 9.18
CA VAL A 35 -5.00 7.15 9.87
C VAL A 35 -5.32 6.89 11.35
N SER A 36 -4.95 5.71 11.86
CA SER A 36 -5.11 5.37 13.28
C SER A 36 -3.98 4.45 13.75
N HIS A 37 -3.62 4.57 15.02
CA HIS A 37 -2.70 3.63 15.68
C HIS A 37 -3.37 2.28 15.97
N LYS A 38 -4.71 2.21 16.02
CA LYS A 38 -5.44 0.94 16.13
C LYS A 38 -5.41 0.22 14.79
N ALA A 39 -5.04 -1.06 14.80
CA ALA A 39 -5.12 -1.91 13.62
C ALA A 39 -6.56 -1.91 13.06
N GLN A 40 -6.71 -2.02 11.72
CA GLN A 40 -7.99 -2.04 10.97
C GLN A 40 -8.66 -0.68 10.66
N ALA A 41 -7.90 0.40 10.45
CA ALA A 41 -8.47 1.69 10.04
C ALA A 41 -9.19 1.66 8.66
N THR A 42 -8.67 0.90 7.68
CA THR A 42 -9.26 0.79 6.33
C THR A 42 -10.09 -0.49 6.19
N ARG A 43 -11.41 -0.35 6.09
CA ARG A 43 -12.39 -1.46 5.91
C ARG A 43 -13.08 -1.46 4.54
N LYS A 44 -12.89 -0.43 3.72
CA LYS A 44 -13.41 -0.30 2.35
C LYS A 44 -12.26 0.11 1.42
N ARG A 45 -12.27 -0.39 0.18
CA ARG A 45 -11.38 0.07 -0.89
C ARG A 45 -11.61 1.57 -1.11
N LEU A 46 -10.54 2.35 -1.07
CA LEU A 46 -10.56 3.77 -1.43
C LEU A 46 -9.69 3.97 -2.66
N ASN A 47 -10.26 4.57 -3.69
CA ASN A 47 -9.52 5.00 -4.88
C ASN A 47 -9.16 6.47 -4.71
N ALA A 48 -7.88 6.77 -4.68
CA ALA A 48 -7.34 8.11 -4.60
C ALA A 48 -6.64 8.46 -5.91
N ILE A 49 -7.03 9.57 -6.52
CA ILE A 49 -6.44 10.04 -7.77
C ILE A 49 -5.39 11.09 -7.41
N VAL A 50 -4.14 10.78 -7.68
CA VAL A 50 -3.01 11.71 -7.52
C VAL A 50 -2.57 12.16 -8.91
N MET A 51 -2.60 13.46 -9.14
CA MET A 51 -2.15 14.06 -10.38
C MET A 51 -0.63 14.18 -10.39
N HIS A 52 0.01 13.77 -11.48
CA HIS A 52 1.42 14.09 -11.76
C HIS A 52 1.53 14.74 -13.14
N LYS A 53 1.64 16.08 -13.16
CA LYS A 53 1.51 16.89 -14.38
C LYS A 53 0.17 16.57 -15.07
N ASN A 54 0.21 16.05 -16.29
CA ASN A 54 -0.98 15.67 -17.07
C ASN A 54 -1.36 14.19 -16.91
N ASN A 55 -0.67 13.44 -16.05
CA ASN A 55 -0.91 12.02 -15.83
C ASN A 55 -1.63 11.77 -14.51
N GLN A 56 -2.31 10.63 -14.42
CA GLN A 56 -3.08 10.20 -13.25
C GLN A 56 -2.52 8.91 -12.66
N ILE A 57 -2.31 8.90 -11.36
CA ILE A 57 -2.01 7.70 -10.60
C ILE A 57 -3.21 7.42 -9.71
N ILE A 58 -3.89 6.29 -9.95
CA ILE A 58 -5.02 5.86 -9.15
C ILE A 58 -4.49 4.90 -8.09
N PHE A 59 -4.30 5.40 -6.88
CA PHE A 59 -3.94 4.58 -5.75
C PHE A 59 -5.16 3.85 -5.21
N VAL A 60 -5.01 2.54 -5.03
CA VAL A 60 -6.00 1.67 -4.42
C VAL A 60 -5.53 1.36 -3.00
N ASP A 61 -6.15 1.98 -1.99
CA ASP A 61 -5.86 1.67 -0.58
C ASP A 61 -6.53 0.35 -0.21
N THR A 62 -5.72 -0.63 0.21
CA THR A 62 -6.21 -1.94 0.64
C THR A 62 -6.17 -2.06 2.15
N PRO A 63 -7.13 -2.80 2.75
CA PRO A 63 -7.01 -3.21 4.14
C PRO A 63 -5.64 -3.88 4.42
N GLY A 64 -5.06 -3.65 5.59
CA GLY A 64 -3.80 -4.28 5.96
C GLY A 64 -3.96 -5.79 6.18
N ILE A 65 -3.01 -6.59 5.70
CA ILE A 65 -3.07 -8.06 5.79
C ILE A 65 -2.82 -8.52 7.24
N HIS A 66 -3.81 -9.15 7.90
CA HIS A 66 -3.71 -9.66 9.28
C HIS A 66 -4.55 -10.93 9.51
N GLU A 67 -4.27 -11.64 10.62
CA GLU A 67 -4.78 -13.01 10.89
C GLU A 67 -5.72 -13.15 12.10
N LYS A 68 -6.12 -12.07 12.81
CA LYS A 68 -6.79 -12.21 14.12
C LYS A 68 -8.31 -12.49 14.13
N GLU A 69 -9.11 -12.10 13.13
CA GLU A 69 -10.57 -12.37 13.09
C GLU A 69 -11.04 -13.09 11.81
N LYS A 70 -11.55 -14.34 11.91
CA LYS A 70 -11.74 -15.25 10.75
C LYS A 70 -12.53 -14.68 9.55
N LEU A 71 -13.73 -14.10 9.75
CA LEU A 71 -14.57 -13.63 8.64
C LEU A 71 -14.08 -12.29 8.06
N LEU A 72 -13.75 -11.33 8.93
CA LEU A 72 -13.26 -10.02 8.50
C LEU A 72 -11.90 -10.14 7.82
N ASN A 73 -11.01 -11.01 8.30
CA ASN A 73 -9.72 -11.26 7.65
C ASN A 73 -9.90 -11.84 6.25
N ARG A 74 -10.86 -12.76 6.06
CA ARG A 74 -11.10 -13.35 4.74
C ARG A 74 -11.52 -12.28 3.75
N PHE A 75 -12.45 -11.42 4.15
CA PHE A 75 -12.86 -10.28 3.32
C PHE A 75 -11.69 -9.32 3.05
N MET A 76 -10.91 -8.95 4.07
CA MET A 76 -9.74 -8.06 3.91
C MET A 76 -8.67 -8.68 3.00
N LEU A 77 -8.46 -9.99 3.08
CA LEU A 77 -7.55 -10.72 2.20
C LEU A 77 -8.07 -10.75 0.76
N GLU A 78 -9.35 -11.04 0.56
CA GLU A 78 -9.97 -11.01 -0.77
C GLU A 78 -9.85 -9.62 -1.42
N GLU A 79 -10.06 -8.53 -0.67
CA GLU A 79 -9.88 -7.17 -1.18
C GLU A 79 -8.43 -6.85 -1.54
N ALA A 80 -7.46 -7.29 -0.73
CA ALA A 80 -6.05 -7.15 -1.04
C ALA A 80 -5.66 -7.93 -2.31
N LEU A 81 -6.16 -9.17 -2.45
CA LEU A 81 -5.92 -10.01 -3.62
C LEU A 81 -6.53 -9.42 -4.90
N LYS A 82 -7.73 -8.84 -4.82
CA LYS A 82 -8.33 -8.12 -5.95
C LYS A 82 -7.47 -6.93 -6.36
N ALA A 83 -7.07 -6.10 -5.41
CA ALA A 83 -6.22 -4.94 -5.70
C ALA A 83 -4.88 -5.31 -6.33
N ILE A 84 -4.23 -6.39 -5.85
CA ILE A 84 -3.04 -6.96 -6.49
C ILE A 84 -3.34 -7.42 -7.92
N GLY A 85 -4.48 -8.06 -8.16
CA GLY A 85 -4.87 -8.56 -9.48
C GLY A 85 -5.16 -7.46 -10.51
N ASP A 86 -5.80 -6.37 -10.07
CA ASP A 86 -6.35 -5.30 -10.91
C ASP A 86 -5.34 -4.17 -11.18
N CYS A 87 -4.22 -4.09 -10.44
CA CYS A 87 -3.26 -2.99 -10.56
C CYS A 87 -2.23 -3.20 -11.68
N ASP A 88 -1.67 -2.08 -12.15
CA ASP A 88 -0.52 -2.06 -13.07
C ASP A 88 0.81 -2.21 -12.32
N LEU A 89 0.87 -1.69 -11.09
CA LEU A 89 2.04 -1.72 -10.21
C LEU A 89 1.61 -1.90 -8.75
N ILE A 90 2.37 -2.66 -7.98
CA ILE A 90 2.20 -2.74 -6.52
C ILE A 90 3.25 -1.86 -5.84
N LEU A 91 2.82 -1.05 -4.88
CA LEU A 91 3.71 -0.40 -3.94
C LEU A 91 3.60 -1.14 -2.59
N PHE A 92 4.62 -1.94 -2.28
CA PHE A 92 4.69 -2.69 -1.02
C PHE A 92 5.36 -1.84 0.05
N LEU A 93 4.59 -1.39 1.03
CA LEU A 93 5.09 -0.58 2.14
C LEU A 93 5.58 -1.47 3.28
N SER A 94 6.84 -1.28 3.65
CA SER A 94 7.50 -1.99 4.73
C SER A 94 8.15 -0.99 5.68
N PRO A 95 7.67 -0.85 6.93
CA PRO A 95 8.43 -0.15 7.96
C PRO A 95 9.86 -0.69 8.02
N VAL A 96 10.83 0.19 8.23
CA VAL A 96 12.26 -0.19 8.30
C VAL A 96 12.54 -1.22 9.41
N THR A 97 11.72 -1.23 10.45
CA THR A 97 11.81 -2.17 11.57
C THR A 97 11.11 -3.51 11.32
N ASP A 98 10.50 -3.71 10.15
CA ASP A 98 9.75 -4.94 9.86
C ASP A 98 10.69 -6.11 9.55
N SER A 99 10.29 -7.31 9.99
CA SER A 99 10.92 -8.55 9.57
C SER A 99 10.58 -8.91 8.12
N LEU A 100 11.47 -9.62 7.43
CA LEU A 100 11.27 -10.12 6.07
C LEU A 100 10.04 -11.02 5.89
N LYS A 101 9.52 -11.63 6.97
CA LYS A 101 8.32 -12.49 6.94
C LYS A 101 7.11 -11.82 6.28
N ASN A 102 6.94 -10.51 6.47
CA ASN A 102 5.85 -9.77 5.84
C ASN A 102 6.02 -9.67 4.32
N TYR A 103 7.25 -9.52 3.86
CA TYR A 103 7.59 -9.47 2.44
C TYR A 103 7.48 -10.85 1.79
N GLU A 104 7.98 -11.91 2.44
CA GLU A 104 7.81 -13.30 2.00
C GLU A 104 6.33 -13.65 1.81
N LYS A 105 5.50 -13.31 2.81
CA LYS A 105 4.05 -13.50 2.72
C LYS A 105 3.41 -12.68 1.59
N PHE A 106 3.91 -11.48 1.32
CA PHE A 106 3.46 -10.70 0.17
C PHE A 106 3.82 -11.38 -1.16
N LEU A 107 5.02 -11.93 -1.30
CA LEU A 107 5.44 -12.66 -2.50
C LEU A 107 4.55 -13.88 -2.75
N GLU A 108 4.15 -14.59 -1.69
CA GLU A 108 3.19 -15.71 -1.80
C GLU A 108 1.80 -15.27 -2.30
N LEU A 109 1.40 -14.02 -2.07
CA LEU A 109 0.15 -13.43 -2.55
C LEU A 109 0.30 -12.86 -3.97
N ASN A 110 1.48 -12.33 -4.33
CA ASN A 110 1.81 -11.80 -5.66
C ASN A 110 2.22 -12.90 -6.65
N ARG A 111 1.48 -14.03 -6.69
CA ARG A 111 1.81 -15.20 -7.53
C ARG A 111 1.83 -14.92 -9.03
N LYS A 112 1.13 -13.87 -9.46
CA LYS A 112 1.08 -13.43 -10.86
C LYS A 112 2.30 -12.57 -11.25
N ASN A 113 3.28 -12.40 -10.36
CA ASN A 113 4.48 -11.59 -10.57
C ASN A 113 4.14 -10.20 -11.10
N ARG A 114 3.11 -9.55 -10.52
CA ARG A 114 2.85 -8.15 -10.84
C ARG A 114 4.08 -7.33 -10.46
N PRO A 115 4.52 -6.40 -11.32
CA PRO A 115 5.63 -5.51 -10.98
C PRO A 115 5.37 -4.84 -9.63
N HIS A 116 6.38 -4.83 -8.77
CA HIS A 116 6.26 -4.19 -7.46
C HIS A 116 7.51 -3.40 -7.09
N ILE A 117 7.29 -2.33 -6.33
CA ILE A 117 8.33 -1.53 -5.68
C ILE A 117 8.20 -1.74 -4.17
N VAL A 118 9.32 -1.96 -3.49
CA VAL A 118 9.38 -1.95 -2.03
C VAL A 118 9.64 -0.52 -1.56
N LEU A 119 8.72 0.03 -0.77
CA LEU A 119 8.88 1.33 -0.14
C LEU A 119 9.19 1.14 1.34
N LEU A 120 10.41 1.47 1.74
CA LEU A 120 10.78 1.50 3.15
C LEU A 120 10.16 2.73 3.82
N THR A 121 9.37 2.49 4.86
CA THR A 121 8.69 3.55 5.61
C THR A 121 9.24 3.67 7.03
N LYS A 122 8.93 4.78 7.71
CA LYS A 122 9.35 5.05 9.10
C LYS A 122 10.86 4.99 9.32
N ILE A 123 11.63 5.45 8.33
CA ILE A 123 13.10 5.47 8.40
C ILE A 123 13.62 6.34 9.55
N ASP A 124 12.80 7.28 10.05
CA ASP A 124 13.04 8.09 11.24
C ASP A 124 13.18 7.27 12.53
N GLN A 125 12.81 5.98 12.52
CA GLN A 125 12.88 5.10 13.69
C GLN A 125 14.23 4.39 13.88
N VAL A 126 15.16 4.55 12.93
CA VAL A 126 16.48 3.92 12.98
C VAL A 126 17.59 4.93 12.70
N SER A 127 18.82 4.59 13.08
CA SER A 127 19.99 5.40 12.75
C SER A 127 20.32 5.30 11.25
N ASN A 128 21.03 6.29 10.70
CA ASN A 128 21.52 6.23 9.32
C ASN A 128 22.47 5.04 9.11
N GLU A 129 23.27 4.68 10.12
CA GLU A 129 24.15 3.53 10.06
C GLU A 129 23.38 2.23 9.93
N ASP A 130 22.25 2.09 10.62
CA ASP A 130 21.43 0.87 10.54
C ASP A 130 20.56 0.81 9.29
N LEU A 131 20.25 1.95 8.68
CA LEU A 131 19.49 2.03 7.42
C LEU A 131 20.34 1.69 6.19
N LEU A 132 21.63 2.03 6.20
CA LEU A 132 22.54 1.94 5.04
C LEU A 132 23.47 0.72 5.06
N LYS A 133 23.40 -0.12 6.10
CA LYS A 133 24.08 -1.43 6.14
C LYS A 133 23.40 -2.44 5.23
#